data_AF-X1Q5G5-F1
#
_entry.id   AF-X1Q5G5-F1
#
_cell.length_a   1.000
_cell.length_b   1.000
_cell.length_c   1.000
_cell.angle_alpha   90.00
_cell.angle_beta   90.00
_cell.angle_gamma   90.00
#
_symmetry.space_group_name_H-M   'P 1'
#
loop_
_entity.id
_entity.type
_entity.pdbx_description
1 polymer ?
#
loop_
_entity_poly.entity_id
_entity_poly.type
_entity_poly.pdbx_seq_one_letter_code
_entity_poly.pdbx_strand_id
1 'polypeptide(L)'
;MSREVRSREVEIQRSKEKATVRTYRDLNVYQLSYKLAMEIFRITKKFPKEETYSLTTQIRKSSRSVPANIGEGWAKRKYENVFLRHLNDANGSCE
;
A
#
# COMPACT_ATOMS: atom_id res chain seq x y z
N MET A 1 -40.17 8.13 -1.06
CA MET A 1 -39.00 7.82 -0.20
C MET A 1 -38.44 6.41 -0.44
N SER A 2 -38.18 5.96 -1.69
CA SER A 2 -37.79 4.54 -1.91
C SER A 2 -36.66 4.29 -2.91
N ARG A 3 -36.21 5.28 -3.69
CA ARG A 3 -35.07 5.10 -4.62
C ARG A 3 -33.73 5.41 -3.94
N GLU A 4 -33.67 6.47 -3.15
CA GLU A 4 -32.44 6.95 -2.52
C GLU A 4 -31.95 6.05 -1.36
N VAL A 5 -32.87 5.47 -0.61
CA VAL A 5 -32.56 4.46 0.42
C VAL A 5 -32.00 3.18 -0.23
N ARG A 6 -32.58 2.74 -1.35
CA ARG A 6 -32.14 1.56 -2.10
C ARG A 6 -30.77 1.76 -2.75
N SER A 7 -30.46 2.96 -3.23
CA SER A 7 -29.13 3.32 -3.72
C SER A 7 -28.07 3.27 -2.62
N ARG A 8 -28.39 3.76 -1.41
CA ARG A 8 -27.50 3.67 -0.24
C ARG A 8 -27.29 2.23 0.22
N GLU A 9 -28.32 1.40 0.23
CA GLU A 9 -28.20 -0.02 0.55
C GLU A 9 -27.32 -0.78 -0.44
N VAL A 10 -27.47 -0.51 -1.75
CA VAL A 10 -26.60 -1.10 -2.80
C VAL A 10 -25.14 -0.66 -2.65
N GLU A 11 -24.90 0.60 -2.27
CA GLU A 11 -23.56 1.13 -2.03
C GLU A 11 -22.92 0.55 -0.76
N ILE A 12 -23.71 0.39 0.31
CA ILE A 12 -23.29 -0.29 1.55
C ILE A 12 -23.03 -1.78 1.31
N GLN A 13 -23.83 -2.44 0.48
CA GLN A 13 -23.63 -3.85 0.14
C GLN A 13 -22.36 -4.03 -0.72
N ARG A 14 -22.13 -3.13 -1.69
CA ARG A 14 -20.88 -3.10 -2.48
C ARG A 14 -19.64 -2.80 -1.64
N SER A 15 -19.76 -1.95 -0.62
CA SER A 15 -18.64 -1.66 0.30
C SER A 15 -18.34 -2.85 1.21
N LYS A 16 -19.37 -3.60 1.64
CA LYS A 16 -19.23 -4.85 2.40
C LYS A 16 -18.66 -6.00 1.57
N GLU A 17 -19.04 -6.15 0.29
CA GLU A 17 -18.45 -7.18 -0.59
C GLU A 17 -16.96 -6.93 -0.88
N LYS A 18 -16.55 -5.66 -0.97
CA LYS A 18 -15.13 -5.29 -1.04
C LYS A 18 -14.35 -5.61 0.24
N ALA A 19 -15.01 -5.81 1.38
CA ALA A 19 -14.35 -5.96 2.68
C ALA A 19 -13.74 -7.36 2.92
N THR A 20 -14.01 -8.34 2.04
CA THR A 20 -13.40 -9.66 2.19
C THR A 20 -11.98 -9.66 1.63
N VAL A 21 -11.01 -9.41 2.52
CA VAL A 21 -9.58 -9.46 2.19
C VAL A 21 -9.16 -10.91 1.97
N ARG A 22 -8.92 -11.30 0.71
CA ARG A 22 -8.43 -12.64 0.35
C ARG A 22 -6.91 -12.66 0.23
N THR A 23 -6.34 -11.54 -0.17
CA THR A 23 -4.91 -11.35 -0.39
C THR A 23 -4.44 -10.01 0.17
N TYR A 24 -3.14 -9.85 0.39
CA TYR A 24 -2.55 -8.57 0.79
C TYR A 24 -2.86 -7.44 -0.21
N ARG A 25 -3.17 -7.76 -1.47
CA ARG A 25 -3.51 -6.77 -2.50
C ARG A 25 -4.89 -6.15 -2.30
N ASP A 26 -5.75 -6.82 -1.54
CA ASP A 26 -7.08 -6.31 -1.17
C ASP A 26 -7.00 -5.32 0.00
N LEU A 27 -5.85 -5.25 0.69
CA LEU A 27 -5.64 -4.29 1.77
C LEU A 27 -5.58 -2.87 1.21
N ASN A 28 -6.42 -1.97 1.75
CA ASN A 28 -6.40 -0.55 1.41
C ASN A 28 -5.00 0.07 1.62
N VAL A 29 -4.32 -0.29 2.72
CA VAL A 29 -2.96 0.20 3.01
C VAL A 29 -1.94 -0.25 1.95
N TYR A 30 -2.06 -1.47 1.42
CA TYR A 30 -1.22 -1.95 0.33
C TYR A 30 -1.50 -1.18 -0.97
N GLN A 31 -2.77 -0.99 -1.32
CA GLN A 31 -3.15 -0.27 -2.53
C GLN A 31 -2.67 1.19 -2.51
N LEU A 32 -2.82 1.86 -1.37
CA LEU A 32 -2.37 3.23 -1.17
C LEU A 32 -0.84 3.34 -1.25
N SER A 33 -0.10 2.50 -0.51
CA SER A 33 1.37 2.49 -0.53
C SER A 33 1.93 2.15 -1.91
N TYR A 34 1.35 1.17 -2.60
CA TYR A 34 1.75 0.81 -3.97
C TYR A 34 1.51 1.97 -4.96
N LYS A 35 0.35 2.63 -4.86
CA LYS A 35 0.03 3.79 -5.70
C LYS A 35 1.03 4.92 -5.47
N LEU A 36 1.35 5.22 -4.21
CA LEU A 36 2.35 6.22 -3.84
C LEU A 36 3.73 5.87 -4.40
N ALA A 37 4.18 4.62 -4.25
CA ALA A 37 5.47 4.16 -4.78
C ALA A 37 5.56 4.32 -6.31
N MET A 38 4.45 4.10 -7.02
CA MET A 38 4.37 4.31 -8.48
C MET A 38 4.39 5.80 -8.85
N GLU A 39 3.78 6.66 -8.05
CA GLU A 39 3.83 8.10 -8.24
C GLU A 39 5.24 8.66 -8.05
N ILE A 40 5.92 8.24 -6.98
CA ILE A 40 7.31 8.58 -6.70
C ILE A 40 8.22 8.09 -7.84
N PHE A 41 7.99 6.87 -8.34
CA PHE A 41 8.72 6.36 -9.50
C PHE A 41 8.53 7.25 -10.75
N ARG A 42 7.32 7.77 -10.99
CA ARG A 42 7.04 8.68 -12.12
C ARG A 42 7.71 10.04 -11.93
N ILE A 43 7.68 10.61 -10.73
CA ILE A 43 8.31 11.90 -10.41
C ILE A 43 9.83 11.81 -10.58
N THR A 44 10.43 10.79 -9.99
CA THR A 44 11.90 10.57 -10.04
C THR A 44 12.44 10.27 -11.44
N LYS A 45 11.59 9.99 -12.45
CA LYS A 45 12.04 9.91 -13.85
C LYS A 45 12.45 11.27 -14.42
N LYS A 46 11.98 12.36 -13.84
CA LYS A 46 12.30 13.73 -14.27
C LYS A 46 13.57 14.29 -13.61
N PHE A 47 14.20 13.53 -12.72
CA PHE A 47 15.39 13.99 -12.01
C PHE A 47 16.60 14.05 -12.97
N PRO A 48 17.54 14.97 -12.72
CA PRO A 48 18.78 15.08 -13.48
C PRO A 48 19.60 13.79 -13.36
N LYS A 49 20.35 13.45 -14.42
CA LYS A 49 21.07 12.16 -14.50
C LYS A 49 22.15 12.06 -13.42
N GLU A 50 22.74 13.19 -13.02
CA GLU A 50 23.75 13.27 -11.97
C GLU A 50 23.24 12.72 -10.62
N GLU A 51 21.94 12.83 -10.33
CA GLU A 51 21.30 12.39 -9.07
C GLU A 51 20.66 10.98 -9.15
N THR A 52 20.84 10.27 -10.26
CA THR A 52 20.16 8.99 -10.51
C THR A 52 20.60 7.89 -9.54
N TYR A 53 21.90 7.82 -9.26
CA TYR A 53 22.48 6.75 -8.45
C TYR A 53 22.48 7.07 -6.95
N SER A 54 22.48 8.35 -6.58
CA SER A 54 22.41 8.78 -5.18
C SER A 54 20.96 8.88 -4.72
N LEU A 55 20.32 10.02 -4.99
CA LEU A 55 19.03 10.36 -4.39
C LEU A 55 17.86 9.58 -5.01
N THR A 56 17.85 9.44 -6.34
CA THR A 56 16.74 8.77 -7.04
C THR A 56 16.62 7.29 -6.65
N THR A 57 17.74 6.60 -6.48
CA THR A 57 17.75 5.18 -6.12
C THR A 57 17.31 4.98 -4.67
N GLN A 58 17.76 5.83 -3.74
CA GLN A 58 17.34 5.76 -2.34
C GLN A 58 15.84 6.00 -2.18
N ILE A 59 15.31 7.07 -2.78
CA ILE A 59 13.88 7.40 -2.77
C ILE A 59 13.04 6.25 -3.33
N ARG A 60 13.44 5.67 -4.46
CA ARG A 60 12.69 4.56 -5.08
C ARG A 60 12.74 3.29 -4.23
N LYS A 61 13.85 3.03 -3.54
CA LYS A 61 14.02 1.86 -2.67
C LYS A 61 13.15 1.99 -1.42
N SER A 62 13.22 3.11 -0.71
CA SER A 62 12.38 3.36 0.47
C SER A 62 10.90 3.33 0.14
N SER A 63 10.50 3.95 -0.97
CA SER A 63 9.08 3.94 -1.39
C SER A 63 8.55 2.54 -1.71
N ARG A 64 9.40 1.66 -2.25
CA ARG A 64 9.01 0.29 -2.61
C ARG A 64 9.08 -0.69 -1.45
N SER A 65 9.86 -0.40 -0.40
CA SER A 65 9.94 -1.27 0.78
C SER A 65 8.64 -1.27 1.57
N VAL A 66 7.88 -0.18 1.61
CA VAL A 66 6.58 -0.09 2.30
C VAL A 66 5.58 -1.17 1.84
N PRO A 67 5.17 -1.24 0.55
CA PRO A 67 4.26 -2.28 0.09
C PRO A 67 4.88 -3.69 0.15
N ALA A 68 6.20 -3.82 0.05
CA ALA A 68 6.89 -5.10 0.18
C ALA A 68 6.79 -5.66 1.60
N ASN A 69 7.09 -4.83 2.60
CA ASN A 69 6.99 -5.19 4.02
C ASN A 69 5.55 -5.55 4.43
N ILE A 70 4.55 -4.84 3.90
CA ILE A 70 3.13 -5.20 4.09
C ILE A 70 2.82 -6.58 3.50
N GLY A 71 3.31 -6.87 2.29
CA GLY A 71 3.13 -8.17 1.64
C GLY A 71 3.83 -9.32 2.39
N GLU A 72 5.06 -9.10 2.84
CA GLU A 72 5.83 -10.07 3.63
C GLU A 72 5.19 -10.33 4.99
N GLY A 73 4.75 -9.27 5.67
CA GLY A 73 3.99 -9.36 6.90
C GLY A 73 2.73 -10.22 6.71
N TRP A 74 1.94 -9.93 5.68
CA TRP A 74 0.75 -10.73 5.37
C TRP A 74 1.05 -12.22 5.13
N ALA A 75 2.15 -12.54 4.44
CA ALA A 75 2.58 -13.92 4.21
C ALA A 75 2.94 -14.63 5.52
N LYS A 76 3.56 -13.92 6.47
CA LYS A 76 4.02 -14.45 7.76
C LYS A 76 3.06 -14.20 8.93
N ARG A 77 1.82 -13.74 8.66
CA ARG A 77 0.80 -13.35 9.66
C ARG A 77 0.42 -14.42 10.69
N LYS A 78 0.78 -15.69 10.45
CA LYS A 78 0.65 -16.78 11.43
C LYS A 78 1.49 -16.53 12.69
N TYR A 79 2.58 -15.77 12.57
CA TYR A 79 3.50 -15.47 13.66
C TYR A 79 3.37 -13.97 14.01
N GLU A 80 2.65 -13.66 15.08
CA GLU A 80 2.29 -12.28 15.46
C GLU A 80 3.50 -11.35 15.58
N ASN A 81 4.55 -11.77 16.28
CA ASN A 81 5.77 -10.96 16.44
C ASN A 81 6.47 -10.65 15.11
N VAL A 82 6.46 -11.60 14.16
CA VAL A 82 7.06 -11.41 12.83
C VAL A 82 6.19 -10.49 11.99
N PHE A 83 4.88 -10.61 12.11
CA PHE A 83 3.93 -9.72 11.45
C PHE A 83 4.09 -8.27 11.93
N LEU A 84 4.11 -8.05 13.25
CA LEU A 84 4.31 -6.73 13.84
C LEU A 84 5.66 -6.12 13.43
N ARG A 85 6.73 -6.93 13.41
CA ARG A 85 8.05 -6.46 12.95
C ARG A 85 7.98 -5.92 11.51
N HIS A 86 7.38 -6.68 10.59
CA HIS A 86 7.25 -6.24 9.20
C HIS A 86 6.38 -4.97 9.06
N LEU A 87 5.36 -4.79 9.91
CA LEU A 87 4.58 -3.55 9.91
C LEU A 87 5.39 -2.37 10.45
N ASN A 88 6.21 -2.57 11.48
CA ASN A 88 7.13 -1.54 11.97
C ASN A 88 8.19 -1.18 10.92
N ASP A 89 8.74 -2.16 10.20
CA ASP A 89 9.69 -1.93 9.10
C ASP A 89 9.03 -1.13 7.95
N ALA A 90 7.74 -1.36 7.70
CA ALA A 90 6.97 -0.55 6.75
C ALA A 90 6.79 0.89 7.24
N ASN A 91 6.51 1.09 8.53
CA ASN A 91 6.39 2.44 9.12
C ASN A 91 7.71 3.20 9.07
N GLY A 92 8.81 2.57 9.47
CA GLY A 92 10.15 3.19 9.44
C GLY A 92 10.67 3.50 8.03
N SER A 93 10.07 2.91 6.99
CA SER A 93 10.39 3.26 5.60
C SER A 93 9.68 4.54 5.12
N CYS A 94 8.66 5.00 5.85
CA CYS A 94 7.89 6.21 5.55
C CYS A 94 8.40 7.45 6.28
N GLU A 95 9.18 7.28 7.35
CA GLU A 95 9.84 8.34 8.12
C GLU A 95 11.14 8.79 7.46
#